data_AF-A0A1F3T8W2-F1
#
_entry.id   AF-A0A1F3T8W2-F1
#
_cell.length_a   1.000
_cell.length_b   1.000
_cell.length_c   1.000
_cell.angle_alpha   90.00
_cell.angle_beta   90.00
_cell.angle_gamma   90.00
#
_symmetry.space_group_name_H-M   'P 1'
#
loop_
_entity.id
_entity.type
_entity.pdbx_description
1 polymer ?
#
loop_
_entity_poly.entity_id
_entity_poly.type
_entity_poly.pdbx_seq_one_letter_code
_entity_poly.pdbx_strand_id
1 'polypeptide(L)'
;GKSLIASSLAISISQAGRRVVAVDLDLGGANLHTTLGLDLPRATLSDFLTSRAASIESCLLPTDINGLQVISGAQDSVSAANISDSEKVRLMRSLISLDTDYLILDLGAGTASHTMDFFLASDIPIVTLLPEPTSIENAYRFIRTAYYRHLACSRRIGEEAKALVRLAMDGKNSAGINTPSDLFREVSRRYPEAGIQLKKEIERFQPKVLVNQARTQNDIDIGTAVKTVCKRYFGIEVDYLGFLEHDNAVWQAVRRKRPVALEFPKSRLVLTLNSLAQKIMRAQHPAEPTIGAPFSTMTRAE
;
A
#
# COMPACT_ATOMS: atom_id res chain seq x y z
N GLY A 1 10.79 7.33 0.71
CA GLY A 1 9.96 8.45 0.24
C GLY A 1 8.53 8.04 -0.06
N LYS A 2 7.90 7.20 0.77
CA LYS A 2 6.51 6.74 0.57
C LYS A 2 5.53 7.91 0.70
N SER A 3 5.62 8.64 1.81
CA SER A 3 4.84 9.86 2.06
C SER A 3 4.99 10.93 0.99
N LEU A 4 6.20 11.10 0.43
CA LEU A 4 6.43 12.01 -0.71
C LEU A 4 5.65 11.58 -1.95
N ILE A 5 5.69 10.29 -2.27
CA ILE A 5 4.98 9.73 -3.44
C ILE A 5 3.47 9.82 -3.19
N ALA A 6 3.00 9.42 -2.00
CA ALA A 6 1.60 9.47 -1.61
C ALA A 6 1.04 10.90 -1.67
N SER A 7 1.70 11.87 -1.04
CA SER A 7 1.31 13.29 -1.11
C SER A 7 1.34 13.82 -2.53
N SER A 8 2.38 13.52 -3.31
CA SER A 8 2.46 14.04 -4.69
C SER A 8 1.41 13.42 -5.61
N LEU A 9 1.09 12.14 -5.46
CA LEU A 9 -0.01 11.50 -6.18
C LEU A 9 -1.35 12.11 -5.77
N ALA A 10 -1.58 12.34 -4.48
CA ALA A 10 -2.78 13.00 -3.98
C ALA A 10 -2.97 14.37 -4.62
N ILE A 11 -1.92 15.19 -4.64
CA ILE A 11 -1.94 16.52 -5.27
C ILE A 11 -2.23 16.40 -6.76
N SER A 12 -1.53 15.50 -7.47
CA SER A 12 -1.64 15.35 -8.92
C SER A 12 -3.05 14.91 -9.35
N ILE A 13 -3.64 13.97 -8.60
CA ILE A 13 -5.00 13.47 -8.85
C ILE A 13 -6.04 14.55 -8.50
N SER A 14 -5.84 15.28 -7.40
CA SER A 14 -6.71 16.40 -7.00
C SER A 14 -6.70 17.53 -8.03
N GLN A 15 -5.52 17.90 -8.53
CA GLN A 15 -5.35 18.90 -9.60
C GLN A 15 -5.99 18.48 -10.93
N ALA A 16 -6.21 17.19 -11.14
CA ALA A 16 -6.98 16.67 -12.27
C ALA A 16 -8.51 16.75 -12.06
N GLY A 17 -8.97 17.41 -10.98
CA GLY A 17 -10.39 17.66 -10.68
C GLY A 17 -11.09 16.51 -9.94
N ARG A 18 -10.33 15.62 -9.31
CA ARG A 18 -10.88 14.51 -8.51
C ARG A 18 -10.91 14.87 -7.03
N ARG A 19 -11.88 14.32 -6.29
CA ARG A 19 -11.91 14.39 -4.83
C ARG A 19 -10.98 13.32 -4.28
N VAL A 20 -10.04 13.73 -3.43
CA VAL A 20 -8.99 12.87 -2.90
C VAL A 20 -8.91 13.00 -1.39
N VAL A 21 -8.87 11.87 -0.70
CA VAL A 21 -8.49 11.83 0.72
C VAL A 21 -7.17 11.09 0.84
N ALA A 22 -6.16 11.74 1.41
CA ALA A 22 -4.87 11.13 1.73
C ALA A 22 -4.83 10.77 3.22
N VAL A 23 -4.55 9.51 3.55
CA VAL A 23 -4.57 8.99 4.92
C VAL A 23 -3.17 8.56 5.30
N ASP A 24 -2.66 9.12 6.39
CA ASP A 24 -1.41 8.69 6.99
C ASP A 24 -1.67 7.54 7.96
N LEU A 25 -1.29 6.33 7.54
CA LEU A 25 -1.40 5.09 8.32
C LEU A 25 -0.03 4.65 8.85
N ASP A 26 0.99 5.52 8.83
CA ASP A 26 2.23 5.30 9.56
C ASP A 26 2.05 5.68 11.04
N LEU A 27 1.37 4.83 11.78
CA LEU A 27 1.00 5.06 13.19
C LEU A 27 2.18 5.13 14.15
N GLY A 28 3.41 4.85 13.68
CA GLY A 28 4.65 4.96 14.45
C GLY A 28 5.47 6.21 14.15
N GLY A 29 5.10 7.00 13.13
CA GLY A 29 5.88 8.15 12.70
C GLY A 29 5.24 8.88 11.53
N ALA A 30 4.10 9.54 11.78
CA ALA A 30 3.33 10.25 10.76
C ALA A 30 4.16 11.33 10.07
N ASN A 31 4.28 11.26 8.74
CA ASN A 31 5.13 12.15 7.93
C ASN A 31 4.37 12.85 6.79
N LEU A 32 3.12 12.45 6.53
CA LEU A 32 2.37 12.95 5.38
C LEU A 32 2.05 14.44 5.50
N HIS A 33 1.62 14.89 6.70
CA HIS A 33 1.35 16.29 6.99
C HIS A 33 2.58 17.18 6.71
N THR A 34 3.78 16.72 7.08
CA THR A 34 5.04 17.42 6.84
C THR A 34 5.30 17.57 5.34
N THR A 35 5.08 16.51 4.54
CA THR A 35 5.26 16.57 3.08
C THR A 35 4.24 17.47 2.38
N LEU A 36 3.07 17.68 2.99
CA LEU A 36 2.03 18.56 2.49
C LEU A 36 2.17 20.01 2.99
N GLY A 37 3.11 20.27 3.90
CA GLY A 37 3.29 21.60 4.49
C GLY A 37 2.18 21.99 5.46
N LEU A 38 1.48 21.01 6.04
CA LEU A 38 0.36 21.23 6.95
C LEU A 38 0.86 21.30 8.40
N ASP A 39 0.23 22.17 9.18
CA ASP A 39 0.42 22.19 10.63
C ASP A 39 -0.15 20.93 11.28
N LEU A 40 0.32 20.63 12.49
CA LEU A 40 -0.15 19.48 13.26
C LEU A 40 -1.67 19.62 13.51
N PRO A 41 -2.48 18.62 13.14
CA PRO A 41 -3.92 18.71 13.31
C PRO A 41 -4.33 18.57 14.78
N ARG A 42 -5.51 19.11 15.09
CA ARG A 42 -6.16 18.97 16.41
C ARG A 42 -6.81 17.61 16.62
N ALA A 43 -7.23 16.95 15.55
CA ALA A 43 -7.84 15.62 15.57
C ALA A 43 -7.07 14.71 14.61
N THR A 44 -6.75 13.51 15.08
CA THR A 44 -5.94 12.52 14.38
C THR A 44 -6.68 11.20 14.27
N LEU A 45 -6.13 10.28 13.47
CA LEU A 45 -6.61 8.90 13.41
C LEU A 45 -6.63 8.24 14.81
N SER A 46 -5.69 8.57 15.69
CA SER A 46 -5.67 8.07 17.07
C SER A 46 -6.92 8.48 17.85
N ASP A 47 -7.42 9.70 17.64
CA ASP A 47 -8.62 10.18 18.33
C ASP A 47 -9.85 9.39 17.85
N PHE A 48 -9.91 9.05 16.57
CA PHE A 48 -10.95 8.16 16.05
C PHE A 48 -10.85 6.74 16.60
N LEU A 49 -9.65 6.17 16.64
CA LEU A 49 -9.42 4.82 17.16
C LEU A 49 -9.74 4.70 18.65
N THR A 50 -9.37 5.71 19.44
CA THR A 50 -9.65 5.79 20.89
C THR A 50 -11.06 6.28 21.22
N SER A 51 -11.93 6.45 20.21
CA SER A 51 -13.32 6.93 20.36
C SER A 51 -13.43 8.32 20.99
N ARG A 52 -12.38 9.15 20.88
CA ARG A 52 -12.40 10.58 21.22
C ARG A 52 -13.02 11.42 20.10
N ALA A 53 -12.90 10.96 18.87
CA ALA A 53 -13.59 11.51 17.71
C ALA A 53 -14.81 10.64 17.38
N ALA A 54 -15.97 11.28 17.21
CA ALA A 54 -17.25 10.58 16.99
C ALA A 54 -17.34 9.94 15.59
N SER A 55 -16.62 10.48 14.61
CA SER A 55 -16.65 10.01 13.23
C SER A 55 -15.32 10.27 12.53
N ILE A 56 -15.02 9.51 11.48
CA ILE A 56 -13.76 9.66 10.72
C ILE A 56 -13.72 11.00 9.96
N GLU A 57 -14.87 11.54 9.59
CA GLU A 57 -15.04 12.81 8.90
C GLU A 57 -14.57 13.99 9.77
N SER A 58 -14.68 13.88 11.09
CA SER A 58 -14.15 14.90 12.01
C SER A 58 -12.62 14.98 12.03
N CYS A 59 -11.95 13.95 11.52
CA CYS A 59 -10.49 13.91 11.35
C CYS A 59 -10.04 14.43 9.97
N LEU A 60 -10.96 14.81 9.07
CA LEU A 60 -10.62 15.36 7.77
C LEU A 60 -10.08 16.79 7.90
N LEU A 61 -8.81 16.96 7.60
CA LEU A 61 -8.14 18.25 7.51
C LEU A 61 -8.22 18.77 6.07
N PRO A 62 -8.85 19.92 5.80
CA PRO A 62 -8.78 20.55 4.49
C PRO A 62 -7.35 21.03 4.20
N THR A 63 -6.99 21.05 2.91
CA THR A 63 -5.71 21.61 2.44
C THR A 63 -5.96 22.84 1.57
N ASP A 64 -4.89 23.60 1.29
CA ASP A 64 -4.94 24.69 0.31
C ASP A 64 -5.13 24.21 -1.14
N ILE A 65 -5.21 22.89 -1.35
CA ILE A 65 -5.33 22.25 -2.65
C ILE A 65 -6.79 21.81 -2.82
N ASN A 66 -7.47 22.41 -3.78
CA ASN A 66 -8.88 22.13 -4.03
C ASN A 66 -9.08 20.64 -4.37
N GLY A 67 -10.04 20.01 -3.68
CA GLY A 67 -10.35 18.60 -3.81
C GLY A 67 -9.52 17.66 -2.94
N LEU A 68 -8.52 18.16 -2.18
CA LEU A 68 -7.65 17.34 -1.35
C LEU A 68 -7.90 17.58 0.14
N GLN A 69 -8.21 16.49 0.85
CA GLN A 69 -8.27 16.43 2.30
C GLN A 69 -7.30 15.39 2.85
N VAL A 70 -6.92 15.53 4.11
CA VAL A 70 -5.92 14.67 4.76
C VAL A 70 -6.45 14.15 6.09
N ILE A 71 -6.23 12.87 6.35
CA ILE A 71 -6.39 12.29 7.68
C ILE A 71 -4.99 11.96 8.19
N SER A 72 -4.55 12.67 9.22
CA SER A 72 -3.22 12.44 9.80
C SER A 72 -3.23 11.27 10.77
N GLY A 73 -2.11 10.54 10.79
CA GLY A 73 -1.89 9.39 11.66
C GLY A 73 -1.67 9.77 13.12
N ALA A 74 -1.37 8.75 13.91
CA ALA A 74 -1.11 8.87 15.33
C ALA A 74 0.12 9.76 15.62
N GLN A 75 -0.06 10.77 16.46
CA GLN A 75 1.06 11.52 17.07
C GLN A 75 1.46 10.82 18.37
N ASP A 76 2.63 10.18 18.37
CA ASP A 76 3.42 9.78 19.55
C ASP A 76 2.72 8.99 20.68
N SER A 77 1.55 8.41 20.44
CA SER A 77 0.95 7.47 21.38
C SER A 77 1.58 6.10 21.20
N VAL A 78 2.39 5.67 22.18
CA VAL A 78 3.03 4.34 22.27
C VAL A 78 2.06 3.17 21.97
N SER A 79 0.74 3.35 22.13
CA SER A 79 -0.26 2.31 21.84
C SER A 79 -0.81 2.27 20.41
N ALA A 80 -0.58 3.28 19.56
CA ALA A 80 -1.14 3.29 18.20
C ALA A 80 -0.47 2.29 17.24
N ALA A 81 0.73 1.82 17.57
CA ALA A 81 1.42 0.81 16.79
C ALA A 81 0.71 -0.56 16.78
N ASN A 82 -0.13 -0.84 17.78
CA ASN A 82 -0.85 -2.11 17.95
C ASN A 82 -2.37 -1.92 17.93
N ILE A 83 -2.91 -1.57 16.77
CA ILE A 83 -4.36 -1.59 16.54
C ILE A 83 -4.91 -3.03 16.52
N SER A 84 -6.01 -3.25 17.24
CA SER A 84 -6.73 -4.53 17.25
C SER A 84 -7.42 -4.80 15.90
N ASP A 85 -7.75 -6.06 15.63
CA ASP A 85 -8.46 -6.42 14.39
C ASP A 85 -9.83 -5.74 14.29
N SER A 86 -10.53 -5.55 15.41
CA SER A 86 -11.81 -4.84 15.45
C SER A 86 -11.68 -3.36 15.07
N GLU A 87 -10.62 -2.70 15.52
CA GLU A 87 -10.31 -1.31 15.19
C GLU A 87 -9.90 -1.14 13.73
N LYS A 88 -9.08 -2.05 13.20
CA LYS A 88 -8.76 -2.08 11.75
C LYS A 88 -10.03 -2.19 10.92
N VAL A 89 -10.94 -3.09 11.34
CA VAL A 89 -12.20 -3.33 10.64
C VAL A 89 -13.06 -2.07 10.66
N ARG A 90 -13.23 -1.46 11.83
CA ARG A 90 -13.97 -0.20 11.99
C ARG A 90 -13.37 0.91 11.12
N LEU A 91 -12.05 1.05 11.16
CA LEU A 91 -11.33 2.07 10.40
C LEU A 91 -11.53 1.90 8.89
N MET A 92 -11.30 0.70 8.35
CA MET A 92 -11.49 0.45 6.92
C MET A 92 -12.91 0.72 6.44
N ARG A 93 -13.93 0.30 7.19
CA ARG A 93 -15.32 0.60 6.86
C ARG A 93 -15.56 2.10 6.76
N SER A 94 -15.04 2.85 7.74
CA SER A 94 -15.21 4.29 7.82
C SER A 94 -14.46 5.01 6.70
N LEU A 95 -13.26 4.53 6.32
CA LEU A 95 -12.50 5.09 5.22
C LEU A 95 -13.18 4.86 3.86
N ILE A 96 -13.79 3.69 3.66
CA ILE A 96 -14.51 3.35 2.42
C ILE A 96 -15.82 4.12 2.29
N SER A 97 -16.46 4.48 3.41
CA SER A 97 -17.71 5.26 3.40
C SER A 97 -17.49 6.75 3.13
N LEU A 98 -16.24 7.23 3.07
CA LEU A 98 -15.95 8.62 2.74
C LEU A 98 -16.41 8.94 1.31
N ASP A 99 -17.08 10.08 1.15
CA ASP A 99 -17.50 10.59 -0.17
C ASP A 99 -16.31 11.19 -0.93
N THR A 100 -15.49 10.31 -1.52
CA THR A 100 -14.28 10.67 -2.26
C THR A 100 -14.10 9.78 -3.49
N ASP A 101 -13.42 10.29 -4.51
CA ASP A 101 -13.17 9.52 -5.74
C ASP A 101 -11.92 8.64 -5.60
N TYR A 102 -10.93 9.09 -4.82
CA TYR A 102 -9.68 8.37 -4.56
C TYR A 102 -9.29 8.46 -3.08
N LEU A 103 -8.99 7.30 -2.50
CA LEU A 103 -8.38 7.18 -1.19
C LEU A 103 -6.91 6.76 -1.35
N ILE A 104 -5.98 7.58 -0.85
CA ILE A 104 -4.54 7.28 -0.89
C ILE A 104 -4.08 6.92 0.52
N LEU A 105 -3.61 5.69 0.68
CA LEU A 105 -3.10 5.19 1.96
C LEU A 105 -1.58 5.28 1.99
N ASP A 106 -1.02 6.18 2.81
CA ASP A 106 0.42 6.20 3.11
C ASP A 106 0.71 5.24 4.25
N LEU A 107 1.27 4.08 3.91
CA LEU A 107 1.53 3.01 4.86
C LEU A 107 2.92 3.14 5.47
N GLY A 108 3.04 2.79 6.75
CA GLY A 108 4.33 2.73 7.44
C GLY A 108 5.33 1.74 6.84
N ALA A 109 6.58 1.78 7.32
CA ALA A 109 7.61 0.84 6.90
C ALA A 109 7.42 -0.56 7.54
N GLY A 110 7.96 -1.58 6.88
CA GLY A 110 8.06 -2.93 7.44
C GLY A 110 6.85 -3.82 7.15
N THR A 111 6.70 -4.88 7.95
CA THR A 111 5.76 -5.97 7.72
C THR A 111 4.73 -6.13 8.84
N ALA A 112 4.35 -5.02 9.49
CA ALA A 112 3.34 -5.04 10.52
C ALA A 112 1.99 -5.55 9.95
N SER A 113 1.22 -6.25 10.80
CA SER A 113 -0.04 -6.89 10.41
C SER A 113 -1.02 -5.90 9.77
N HIS A 114 -1.16 -4.72 10.36
CA HIS A 114 -2.03 -3.66 9.84
C HIS A 114 -1.57 -3.12 8.48
N THR A 115 -0.27 -2.83 8.31
CA THR A 115 0.32 -2.38 7.04
C THR A 115 -0.02 -3.35 5.92
N MET A 116 0.13 -4.65 6.18
CA MET A 116 -0.17 -5.69 5.20
C MET A 116 -1.68 -5.76 4.89
N ASP A 117 -2.53 -5.60 5.91
CA ASP A 117 -3.99 -5.62 5.72
C ASP A 117 -4.45 -4.45 4.83
N PHE A 118 -4.01 -3.23 5.14
CA PHE A 118 -4.34 -2.05 4.34
C PHE A 118 -3.75 -2.12 2.92
N PHE A 119 -2.53 -2.65 2.78
CA PHE A 119 -1.91 -2.88 1.48
C PHE A 119 -2.75 -3.84 0.62
N LEU A 120 -3.15 -4.98 1.17
CA LEU A 120 -3.94 -6.00 0.47
C LEU A 120 -5.39 -5.57 0.23
N ALA A 121 -5.89 -4.59 0.97
CA ALA A 121 -7.23 -4.04 0.80
C ALA A 121 -7.33 -3.01 -0.32
N SER A 122 -6.21 -2.45 -0.75
CA SER A 122 -6.15 -1.39 -1.76
C SER A 122 -6.37 -1.96 -3.15
N ASP A 123 -7.15 -1.27 -4.00
CA ASP A 123 -7.35 -1.67 -5.40
C ASP A 123 -6.04 -1.60 -6.21
N ILE A 124 -5.16 -0.67 -5.85
CA ILE A 124 -3.86 -0.44 -6.51
C ILE A 124 -2.74 -0.50 -5.46
N PRO A 125 -2.29 -1.71 -5.08
CA PRO A 125 -1.21 -1.88 -4.11
C PRO A 125 0.14 -1.53 -4.75
N ILE A 126 0.83 -0.51 -4.23
CA ILE A 126 2.13 -0.04 -4.76
C ILE A 126 3.24 -0.29 -3.74
N VAL A 127 4.26 -1.05 -4.14
CA VAL A 127 5.51 -1.24 -3.42
C VAL A 127 6.56 -0.28 -3.97
N THR A 128 7.11 0.57 -3.10
CA THR A 128 8.21 1.47 -3.46
C THR A 128 9.53 0.91 -2.97
N LEU A 129 10.58 0.98 -3.80
CA LEU A 129 11.94 0.62 -3.40
C LEU A 129 12.94 1.69 -3.82
N LEU A 130 14.08 1.74 -3.11
CA LEU A 130 15.26 2.48 -3.52
C LEU A 130 16.23 1.53 -4.24
N PRO A 131 17.11 2.04 -5.12
CA PRO A 131 18.18 1.27 -5.77
C PRO A 131 19.33 0.96 -4.79
N GLU A 132 18.98 0.43 -3.62
CA GLU A 132 19.92 0.08 -2.55
C GLU A 132 19.70 -1.38 -2.15
N PRO A 133 20.77 -2.18 -1.94
CA PRO A 133 20.64 -3.62 -1.68
C PRO A 133 19.67 -3.96 -0.54
N THR A 134 19.70 -3.19 0.56
CA THR A 134 18.82 -3.36 1.71
C THR A 134 17.36 -3.05 1.38
N SER A 135 17.10 -2.01 0.59
CA SER A 135 15.74 -1.67 0.15
C SER A 135 15.17 -2.71 -0.81
N ILE A 136 16.01 -3.28 -1.69
CA ILE A 136 15.62 -4.34 -2.62
C ILE A 136 15.26 -5.61 -1.83
N GLU A 137 16.11 -6.02 -0.89
CA GLU A 137 15.84 -7.17 -0.02
C GLU A 137 14.55 -6.99 0.79
N ASN A 138 14.36 -5.81 1.39
CA ASN A 138 13.15 -5.49 2.14
C ASN A 138 11.89 -5.51 1.27
N ALA A 139 11.96 -5.04 0.02
CA ALA A 139 10.86 -5.14 -0.92
C ALA A 139 10.48 -6.60 -1.23
N TYR A 140 11.46 -7.48 -1.44
CA TYR A 140 11.19 -8.92 -1.62
C TYR A 140 10.58 -9.55 -0.39
N ARG A 141 11.09 -9.24 0.81
CA ARG A 141 10.52 -9.72 2.08
C ARG A 141 9.08 -9.22 2.25
N PHE A 142 8.80 -7.97 1.90
CA PHE A 142 7.46 -7.40 1.94
C PHE A 142 6.51 -8.11 0.98
N ILE A 143 6.90 -8.25 -0.30
CA ILE A 143 6.10 -8.96 -1.32
C ILE A 143 5.84 -10.41 -0.90
N ARG A 144 6.84 -11.11 -0.37
CA ARG A 144 6.69 -12.47 0.16
C ARG A 144 5.66 -12.54 1.27
N THR A 145 5.74 -11.64 2.25
CA THR A 145 4.79 -11.60 3.37
C THR A 145 3.39 -11.26 2.90
N ALA A 146 3.24 -10.25 2.03
CA ALA A 146 1.97 -9.87 1.42
C ALA A 146 1.37 -11.02 0.61
N TYR A 147 2.18 -11.73 -0.17
CA TYR A 147 1.78 -12.90 -0.95
C TYR A 147 1.19 -13.99 -0.06
N TYR A 148 1.91 -14.44 0.98
CA TYR A 148 1.41 -15.50 1.84
C TYR A 148 0.20 -15.04 2.66
N ARG A 149 0.16 -13.78 3.11
CA ARG A 149 -0.99 -13.23 3.82
C ARG A 149 -2.23 -13.14 2.93
N HIS A 150 -2.09 -12.72 1.68
CA HIS A 150 -3.16 -12.70 0.67
C HIS A 150 -3.81 -14.08 0.54
N LEU A 151 -2.98 -15.12 0.42
CA LEU A 151 -3.47 -16.50 0.34
C LEU A 151 -4.10 -16.97 1.66
N ALA A 152 -3.49 -16.67 2.80
CA ALA A 152 -3.99 -17.08 4.11
C ALA A 152 -5.36 -16.45 4.45
N CYS A 153 -5.59 -15.21 4.02
CA CYS A 153 -6.84 -14.48 4.24
C CYS A 153 -7.90 -14.76 3.17
N SER A 154 -7.56 -15.40 2.05
CA SER A 154 -8.52 -15.61 0.96
C SER A 154 -9.61 -16.61 1.34
N ARG A 155 -10.88 -16.21 1.24
CA ARG A 155 -12.03 -17.08 1.51
C ARG A 155 -12.26 -18.16 0.46
N ARG A 156 -11.67 -17.98 -0.71
CA ARG A 156 -11.87 -18.89 -1.85
C ARG A 156 -10.99 -20.14 -1.75
N ILE A 157 -10.02 -20.12 -0.84
CA ILE A 157 -9.13 -21.23 -0.55
C ILE A 157 -9.68 -22.00 0.66
N GLY A 158 -9.77 -23.32 0.54
CA GLY A 158 -10.14 -24.23 1.62
C GLY A 158 -9.17 -24.19 2.80
N GLU A 159 -9.63 -24.56 4.00
CA GLU A 159 -8.80 -24.51 5.21
C GLU A 159 -7.59 -25.46 5.13
N GLU A 160 -7.68 -26.55 4.37
CA GLU A 160 -6.57 -27.50 4.19
C GLU A 160 -5.39 -26.85 3.46
N ALA A 161 -5.68 -26.07 2.41
CA ALA A 161 -4.67 -25.33 1.66
C ALA A 161 -4.14 -24.15 2.48
N LYS A 162 -5.00 -23.45 3.24
CA LYS A 162 -4.55 -22.39 4.15
C LYS A 162 -3.64 -22.92 5.26
N ALA A 163 -3.88 -24.12 5.77
CA ALA A 163 -2.98 -24.74 6.74
C ALA A 163 -1.56 -24.90 6.16
N LEU A 164 -1.44 -25.33 4.89
CA LEU A 164 -0.16 -25.41 4.19
C LEU A 164 0.46 -24.03 3.93
N VAL A 165 -0.34 -23.01 3.61
CA VAL A 165 0.12 -21.61 3.48
C VAL A 165 0.72 -21.13 4.82
N ARG A 166 0.03 -21.34 5.94
CA ARG A 166 0.50 -20.96 7.28
C ARG A 166 1.79 -21.68 7.65
N LEU A 167 1.90 -22.97 7.29
CA LEU A 167 3.15 -23.72 7.46
C LEU A 167 4.30 -23.14 6.60
N ALA A 168 4.03 -22.74 5.36
CA ALA A 168 5.03 -22.12 4.49
C ALA A 168 5.54 -20.76 5.00
N MET A 169 4.73 -20.06 5.81
CA MET A 169 5.13 -18.83 6.48
C MET A 169 6.08 -19.07 7.65
N ASP A 170 6.06 -20.27 8.25
CA ASP A 170 6.98 -20.63 9.32
C ASP A 170 8.37 -20.96 8.76
N GLY A 171 9.37 -20.19 9.17
CA GLY A 171 10.75 -20.32 8.73
C GLY A 171 11.43 -21.62 9.19
N LYS A 172 10.80 -22.40 10.07
CA LYS A 172 11.29 -23.71 10.53
C LYS A 172 10.37 -24.87 10.11
N ASN A 173 9.66 -24.74 8.99
CA ASN A 173 8.72 -25.78 8.58
C ASN A 173 9.42 -27.10 8.23
N SER A 174 8.88 -28.20 8.78
CA SER A 174 9.33 -29.57 8.53
C SER A 174 8.82 -30.14 7.19
N ALA A 175 7.95 -29.39 6.50
CA ALA A 175 7.34 -29.78 5.22
C ALA A 175 8.20 -29.45 4.00
N GLY A 176 9.30 -28.72 4.16
CA GLY A 176 10.22 -28.35 3.06
C GLY A 176 9.63 -27.33 2.07
N ILE A 177 8.57 -26.62 2.45
CA ILE A 177 7.93 -25.62 1.59
C ILE A 177 8.73 -24.32 1.71
N ASN A 178 9.67 -24.13 0.78
CA ASN A 178 10.57 -22.97 0.78
C ASN A 178 10.18 -21.93 -0.28
N THR A 179 9.48 -22.35 -1.32
CA THR A 179 9.04 -21.49 -2.42
C THR A 179 7.52 -21.55 -2.62
N PRO A 180 6.93 -20.47 -3.16
CA PRO A 180 5.55 -20.47 -3.66
C PRO A 180 5.23 -21.61 -4.62
N SER A 181 6.20 -22.00 -5.46
CA SER A 181 6.08 -23.16 -6.36
C SER A 181 5.97 -24.49 -5.59
N ASP A 182 6.71 -24.65 -4.49
CA ASP A 182 6.60 -25.81 -3.60
C ASP A 182 5.22 -25.88 -2.95
N LEU A 183 4.73 -24.73 -2.46
CA LEU A 183 3.39 -24.62 -1.86
C LEU A 183 2.33 -25.04 -2.87
N PHE A 184 2.36 -24.46 -4.09
CA PHE A 184 1.38 -24.76 -5.12
C PHE A 184 1.39 -26.24 -5.50
N ARG A 185 2.58 -26.82 -5.67
CA ARG A 185 2.77 -28.24 -5.98
C ARG A 185 2.21 -29.12 -4.86
N GLU A 186 2.49 -28.81 -3.61
CA GLU A 186 2.05 -29.64 -2.49
C GLU A 186 0.55 -29.57 -2.26
N VAL A 187 -0.05 -28.38 -2.37
CA VAL A 187 -1.50 -28.20 -2.32
C VAL A 187 -2.17 -28.94 -3.48
N SER A 188 -1.68 -28.78 -4.71
CA SER A 188 -2.27 -29.43 -5.89
C SER A 188 -2.17 -30.95 -5.85
N ARG A 189 -1.10 -31.48 -5.25
CA ARG A 189 -0.89 -32.93 -5.08
C ARG A 189 -1.84 -33.53 -4.04
N ARG A 190 -2.03 -32.86 -2.90
CA ARG A 190 -2.88 -33.36 -1.79
C ARG A 190 -4.35 -33.04 -1.97
N TYR A 191 -4.66 -31.87 -2.52
CA TYR A 191 -6.00 -31.29 -2.60
C TYR A 191 -6.24 -30.64 -3.98
N PRO A 192 -6.55 -31.41 -5.04
CA PRO A 192 -6.63 -30.90 -6.41
C PRO A 192 -7.60 -29.73 -6.60
N GLU A 193 -8.81 -29.81 -6.04
CA GLU A 193 -9.82 -28.73 -6.03
C GLU A 193 -9.27 -27.44 -5.40
N ALA A 194 -8.64 -27.55 -4.23
CA ALA A 194 -8.05 -26.41 -3.54
C ALA A 194 -6.84 -25.85 -4.31
N GLY A 195 -6.10 -26.69 -5.05
CA GLY A 195 -5.02 -26.27 -5.95
C GLY A 195 -5.53 -25.36 -7.07
N ILE A 196 -6.69 -25.66 -7.66
CA ILE A 196 -7.31 -24.80 -8.69
C ILE A 196 -7.66 -23.43 -8.12
N GLN A 197 -8.26 -23.38 -6.93
CA GLN A 197 -8.60 -22.12 -6.27
C GLN A 197 -7.35 -21.34 -5.85
N LEU A 198 -6.33 -22.02 -5.32
CA LEU A 198 -5.05 -21.43 -4.96
C LEU A 198 -4.41 -20.74 -6.18
N LYS A 199 -4.39 -21.40 -7.34
CA LYS A 199 -3.85 -20.80 -8.57
C LYS A 199 -4.55 -19.49 -8.93
N LYS A 200 -5.89 -19.49 -8.90
CA LYS A 200 -6.69 -18.28 -9.20
C LYS A 200 -6.39 -17.15 -8.22
N GLU A 201 -6.19 -17.45 -6.94
CA GLU A 201 -5.85 -16.43 -5.95
C GLU A 201 -4.42 -15.90 -6.10
N ILE A 202 -3.47 -16.75 -6.49
CA ILE A 202 -2.10 -16.35 -6.85
C ILE A 202 -2.14 -15.36 -8.02
N GLU A 203 -2.90 -15.66 -9.07
CA GLU A 203 -3.04 -14.81 -10.26
C GLU A 203 -3.70 -13.45 -9.96
N ARG A 204 -4.49 -13.36 -8.89
CA ARG A 204 -5.11 -12.11 -8.40
C ARG A 204 -4.16 -11.24 -7.58
N PHE A 205 -3.07 -11.80 -7.05
CA PHE A 205 -2.09 -11.03 -6.31
C PHE A 205 -1.16 -10.30 -7.30
N GLN A 206 -1.53 -9.07 -7.64
CA GLN A 206 -0.83 -8.25 -8.64
C GLN A 206 -0.31 -6.94 -8.03
N PRO A 207 0.67 -6.99 -7.11
CA PRO A 207 1.27 -5.77 -6.60
C PRO A 207 1.99 -5.01 -7.72
N LYS A 208 2.01 -3.69 -7.60
CA LYS A 208 2.74 -2.80 -8.48
C LYS A 208 4.05 -2.38 -7.83
N VAL A 209 5.08 -2.10 -8.64
CA VAL A 209 6.41 -1.71 -8.16
C VAL A 209 6.83 -0.39 -8.77
N LEU A 210 7.36 0.50 -7.92
CA LEU A 210 7.93 1.79 -8.31
C LEU A 210 9.35 1.95 -7.72
N VAL A 211 10.33 2.20 -8.58
CA VAL A 211 11.69 2.53 -8.12
C VAL A 211 11.78 4.03 -7.84
N ASN A 212 12.28 4.42 -6.67
CA ASN A 212 12.42 5.81 -6.27
C ASN A 212 13.90 6.18 -6.13
N GLN A 213 14.24 7.45 -6.35
CA GLN A 213 15.61 7.99 -6.34
C GLN A 213 16.57 7.27 -7.29
N ALA A 214 16.12 6.90 -8.50
CA ALA A 214 17.01 6.40 -9.54
C ALA A 214 17.96 7.50 -10.01
N ARG A 215 19.25 7.18 -10.17
CA ARG A 215 20.30 8.11 -10.64
C ARG A 215 20.93 7.65 -11.95
N THR A 216 20.94 6.35 -12.19
CA THR A 216 21.60 5.72 -13.35
C THR A 216 20.64 4.77 -14.07
N GLN A 217 21.02 4.34 -15.28
CA GLN A 217 20.27 3.31 -16.01
C GLN A 217 20.21 1.99 -15.22
N ASN A 218 21.30 1.62 -14.54
CA ASN A 218 21.34 0.43 -13.69
C ASN A 218 20.29 0.50 -12.57
N ASP A 219 20.03 1.69 -12.01
CA ASP A 219 19.01 1.87 -10.97
C ASP A 219 17.60 1.64 -11.54
N ILE A 220 17.36 2.06 -12.77
CA ILE A 220 16.09 1.87 -13.48
C ILE A 220 15.87 0.37 -13.74
N ASP A 221 16.91 -0.34 -14.18
CA ASP A 221 16.85 -1.75 -14.53
C ASP A 221 16.52 -2.66 -13.32
N ILE A 222 16.75 -2.19 -12.09
CA ILE A 222 16.34 -2.88 -10.86
C ILE A 222 14.84 -3.16 -10.84
N GLY A 223 14.00 -2.24 -11.34
CA GLY A 223 12.55 -2.45 -11.39
C GLY A 223 12.18 -3.65 -12.27
N THR A 224 12.84 -3.78 -13.43
CA THR A 224 12.69 -4.92 -14.35
C THR A 224 13.22 -6.22 -13.74
N ALA A 225 14.34 -6.14 -13.00
CA ALA A 225 14.89 -7.27 -12.27
C ALA A 225 13.91 -7.77 -11.19
N VAL A 226 13.32 -6.87 -10.40
CA VAL A 226 12.30 -7.20 -9.38
C VAL A 226 11.10 -7.89 -10.01
N LYS A 227 10.57 -7.38 -11.13
CA LYS A 227 9.50 -8.04 -11.89
C LYS A 227 9.88 -9.47 -12.29
N THR A 228 11.08 -9.65 -12.84
CA THR A 228 11.58 -10.94 -13.31
C THR A 228 11.75 -11.95 -12.17
N VAL A 229 12.29 -11.51 -11.03
CA VAL A 229 12.44 -12.35 -9.84
C VAL A 229 11.07 -12.70 -9.27
N CYS A 230 10.12 -11.77 -9.21
CA CYS A 230 8.80 -12.06 -8.67
C CYS A 230 8.06 -13.11 -9.51
N LYS A 231 8.16 -13.03 -10.83
CA LYS A 231 7.62 -14.05 -11.74
C LYS A 231 8.26 -15.42 -11.53
N ARG A 232 9.60 -15.47 -11.43
CA ARG A 232 10.32 -16.75 -11.26
C ARG A 232 10.09 -17.39 -9.88
N TYR A 233 10.04 -16.58 -8.83
CA TYR A 233 10.00 -17.07 -7.45
C TYR A 233 8.58 -17.22 -6.92
N PHE A 234 7.69 -16.25 -7.16
CA PHE A 234 6.30 -16.29 -6.70
C PHE A 234 5.30 -16.76 -7.76
N GLY A 235 5.69 -16.84 -9.03
CA GLY A 235 4.74 -17.18 -10.11
C GLY A 235 3.72 -16.08 -10.38
N ILE A 236 3.97 -14.85 -9.89
CA ILE A 236 3.05 -13.72 -10.03
C ILE A 236 3.58 -12.70 -11.04
N GLU A 237 2.67 -12.08 -11.77
CA GLU A 237 2.98 -10.91 -12.59
C GLU A 237 2.95 -9.66 -11.70
N VAL A 238 4.10 -9.01 -11.58
CA VAL A 238 4.23 -7.71 -10.91
C VAL A 238 4.26 -6.63 -11.98
N ASP A 239 3.43 -5.61 -11.83
CA ASP A 239 3.40 -4.48 -12.75
C ASP A 239 4.47 -3.45 -12.36
N TYR A 240 5.35 -3.11 -13.30
CA TYR A 240 6.39 -2.12 -13.07
C TYR A 240 5.90 -0.75 -13.54
N LEU A 241 5.53 0.11 -12.58
CA LEU A 241 4.98 1.43 -12.86
C LEU A 241 6.00 2.40 -13.46
N GLY A 242 7.29 2.15 -13.22
CA GLY A 242 8.40 2.96 -13.66
C GLY A 242 9.32 3.38 -12.51
N PHE A 243 9.98 4.51 -12.70
CA PHE A 243 10.93 5.05 -11.73
C PHE A 243 10.72 6.55 -11.52
N LEU A 244 11.19 7.05 -10.38
CA LEU A 244 11.35 8.47 -10.09
C LEU A 244 12.83 8.78 -9.98
N GLU A 245 13.29 9.78 -10.73
CA GLU A 245 14.67 10.26 -10.67
C GLU A 245 14.97 10.87 -9.29
N HIS A 246 16.23 10.76 -8.86
CA HIS A 246 16.71 11.57 -7.73
C HIS A 246 16.63 13.06 -8.08
N ASP A 247 15.94 13.83 -7.26
CA ASP A 247 15.74 15.26 -7.49
C ASP A 247 16.00 16.06 -6.19
N ASN A 248 16.96 16.98 -6.25
CA ASN A 248 17.29 17.86 -5.12
C ASN A 248 16.14 18.82 -4.77
N ALA A 249 15.19 19.06 -5.69
CA ALA A 249 13.98 19.83 -5.44
C ALA A 249 13.16 19.26 -4.27
N VAL A 250 13.17 17.93 -4.09
CA VAL A 250 12.50 17.27 -2.96
C VAL A 250 13.05 17.76 -1.63
N TRP A 251 14.36 17.73 -1.46
CA TRP A 251 15.00 18.19 -0.22
C TRP A 251 14.77 19.69 0.02
N GLN A 252 14.82 20.51 -1.04
CA GLN A 252 14.53 21.94 -0.95
C GLN A 252 13.08 22.21 -0.53
N ALA A 253 12.11 21.47 -1.10
CA ALA A 253 10.70 21.61 -0.79
C ALA A 253 10.39 21.22 0.67
N VAL A 254 10.94 20.09 1.14
CA VAL A 254 10.82 19.65 2.54
C VAL A 254 11.38 20.70 3.50
N ARG A 255 12.55 21.28 3.21
CA ARG A 255 13.12 22.37 4.03
C ARG A 255 12.25 23.62 4.09
N ARG A 256 11.50 23.90 3.02
CA ARG A 256 10.55 25.01 2.94
C ARG A 256 9.17 24.66 3.53
N LYS A 257 8.98 23.43 4.02
CA LYS A 257 7.67 22.89 4.44
C LYS A 257 6.60 23.12 3.38
N ARG A 258 6.93 22.83 2.12
CA ARG A 258 5.99 22.94 1.00
C ARG A 258 5.99 21.65 0.18
N PRO A 259 4.85 21.27 -0.42
CA PRO A 259 4.81 20.13 -1.31
C PRO A 259 5.70 20.34 -2.53
N VAL A 260 6.52 19.33 -2.88
CA VAL A 260 7.40 19.41 -4.07
C VAL A 260 6.61 19.66 -5.35
N ALA A 261 5.40 19.09 -5.46
CA ALA A 261 4.52 19.27 -6.61
C ALA A 261 4.05 20.72 -6.80
N LEU A 262 3.96 21.51 -5.71
CA LEU A 262 3.58 22.93 -5.76
C LEU A 262 4.79 23.85 -5.87
N GLU A 263 5.87 23.54 -5.15
CA GLU A 263 7.06 24.39 -5.11
C GLU A 263 7.91 24.28 -6.39
N PHE A 264 7.98 23.08 -6.98
CA PHE A 264 8.76 22.80 -8.19
C PHE A 264 7.93 22.05 -9.25
N PRO A 265 6.82 22.64 -9.75
CA PRO A 265 5.86 21.93 -10.60
C PRO A 265 6.42 21.46 -11.96
N LYS A 266 7.54 22.06 -12.39
CA LYS A 266 8.22 21.76 -13.66
C LYS A 266 9.40 20.80 -13.48
N SER A 267 9.67 20.31 -12.28
CA SER A 267 10.76 19.35 -12.06
C SER A 267 10.44 18.03 -12.76
N ARG A 268 11.47 17.32 -13.22
CA ARG A 268 11.29 16.03 -13.91
C ARG A 268 10.57 15.00 -13.03
N LEU A 269 10.88 14.99 -11.73
CA LEU A 269 10.21 14.16 -10.75
C LEU A 269 8.71 14.46 -10.70
N VAL A 270 8.31 15.74 -10.63
CA VAL A 270 6.89 16.13 -10.58
C VAL A 270 6.17 15.79 -11.88
N LEU A 271 6.78 16.04 -13.04
CA LEU A 271 6.22 15.66 -14.33
C LEU A 271 6.00 14.13 -14.44
N THR A 272 6.93 13.35 -13.90
CA THR A 272 6.83 11.88 -13.87
C THR A 272 5.73 11.42 -12.91
N LEU A 273 5.60 12.06 -11.74
CA LEU A 273 4.50 11.81 -10.80
C LEU A 273 3.13 12.15 -11.40
N ASN A 274 3.02 13.25 -12.15
CA ASN A 274 1.79 13.61 -12.87
C ASN A 274 1.43 12.54 -13.92
N SER A 275 2.41 12.07 -14.69
CA SER A 275 2.21 10.97 -15.64
C SER A 275 1.79 9.67 -14.94
N LEU A 276 2.41 9.35 -13.81
CA LEU A 276 2.06 8.20 -12.99
C LEU A 276 0.63 8.30 -12.45
N ALA A 277 0.23 9.46 -11.94
CA ALA A 277 -1.13 9.74 -11.49
C ALA A 277 -2.15 9.55 -12.63
N GLN A 278 -1.85 10.04 -13.84
CA GLN A 278 -2.71 9.80 -15.01
C GLN A 278 -2.81 8.33 -15.38
N LYS A 279 -1.72 7.56 -15.31
CA LYS A 279 -1.75 6.10 -15.54
C LYS A 279 -2.63 5.40 -14.50
N ILE A 280 -2.49 5.78 -13.22
CA ILE A 280 -3.31 5.24 -12.12
C ILE A 280 -4.79 5.56 -12.34
N MET A 281 -5.14 6.80 -12.70
CA MET A 281 -6.53 7.18 -12.97
C MET A 281 -7.14 6.48 -14.18
N ARG A 282 -6.32 6.08 -15.17
CA ARG A 282 -6.77 5.36 -16.37
C ARG A 282 -6.87 3.86 -16.18
N ALA A 283 -6.15 3.29 -15.22
CA ALA A 283 -6.28 1.88 -14.87
C ALA A 283 -7.74 1.64 -14.43
N GLN A 284 -8.46 0.79 -15.16
CA GLN A 284 -9.89 0.56 -14.94
C GLN A 284 -10.16 0.18 -13.48
N HIS A 285 -11.08 0.90 -12.85
CA HIS A 285 -11.59 0.56 -11.53
C HIS A 285 -12.42 -0.72 -11.62
N PRO A 286 -12.31 -1.67 -10.68
CA PRO A 286 -13.37 -2.66 -10.52
C PRO A 286 -14.70 -1.92 -10.29
N ALA A 287 -15.78 -2.40 -10.91
CA ALA A 287 -17.11 -1.76 -10.87
C ALA A 287 -17.70 -1.68 -9.44
N GLU A 288 -17.13 -2.41 -8.49
CA GLU A 288 -17.44 -2.34 -7.06
C GLU A 288 -16.13 -2.18 -6.25
N PRO A 289 -16.15 -1.39 -5.15
CA PRO A 289 -15.02 -1.32 -4.23
C PRO A 289 -14.74 -2.71 -3.69
N THR A 290 -13.67 -3.34 -4.19
CA THR A 290 -13.38 -4.73 -3.86
C THR A 290 -12.53 -4.73 -2.61
N ILE A 291 -13.17 -4.80 -1.45
CA ILE A 291 -12.44 -4.93 -0.20
C ILE A 291 -11.64 -6.25 -0.25
N GLY A 292 -10.30 -6.11 -0.24
CA GLY A 292 -9.38 -7.23 -0.27
C GLY A 292 -9.61 -8.26 0.84
N ALA A 293 -8.99 -9.42 0.68
CA ALA A 293 -9.19 -10.61 1.52
C ALA A 293 -9.24 -10.35 3.05
N PRO A 294 -8.41 -9.47 3.67
CA PRO A 294 -8.44 -9.24 5.12
C PRO A 294 -9.76 -8.65 5.64
N PHE A 295 -10.45 -7.89 4.80
CA PHE A 295 -11.61 -7.09 5.20
C PHE A 295 -12.88 -7.46 4.42
N SER A 296 -12.81 -8.44 3.52
CA SER A 296 -13.92 -8.91 2.68
C SER A 296 -15.19 -9.37 3.43
N THR A 297 -15.21 -9.42 4.77
CA THR A 297 -16.41 -9.73 5.62
C THR A 297 -17.27 -8.50 5.81
N MET A 298 -16.77 -7.34 5.41
CA MET A 298 -17.42 -6.06 5.63
C MET A 298 -18.56 -5.76 4.66
N THR A 299 -18.57 -6.37 3.48
CA THR A 299 -19.55 -6.07 2.41
C THR A 299 -20.91 -6.75 2.59
N ARG A 300 -21.13 -7.52 3.67
CA ARG A 300 -22.44 -8.06 4.03
C ARG A 300 -22.73 -7.84 5.51
N ALA A 301 -23.13 -6.62 5.82
CA ALA A 301 -24.00 -6.33 6.96
C ALA A 301 -25.08 -5.37 6.42
N GLU A 302 -26.15 -5.96 5.89
CA GLU A 302 -27.46 -5.32 5.84
C GLU A 302 -28.09 -5.38 7.23
#